data_AF-A0A0B1QA69-F1
#
_entry.id   AF-A0A0B1QA69-F1
#
_cell.length_a   1.000
_cell.length_b   1.000
_cell.length_c   1.000
_cell.angle_alpha   90.00
_cell.angle_beta   90.00
_cell.angle_gamma   90.00
#
_symmetry.space_group_name_H-M   'P 1'
#
loop_
_entity.id
_entity.type
_entity.pdbx_description
1 polymer ?
#
loop_
_entity_poly.entity_id
_entity_poly.type
_entity_poly.pdbx_seq_one_letter_code
_entity_poly.pdbx_strand_id
1 'polypeptide(L)'
;MSRMSIIIQHPADRERMANIAWSIADGSRVEIKAPRRSLPQNDRMWAMLTSIAAQARHNGREYSTEQWKVIFMHACGREVQFLPALDGSTFVPWGQSSSDLSVSEMSDLIEFMKAWGAQNGVVFQDDTEVAG
;
A
#
# COMPACT_ATOMS: atom_id res chain seq x y z
N MET A 1 -11.38 9.56 -8.51
CA MET A 1 -11.70 8.28 -9.19
C MET A 1 -12.12 7.29 -8.12
N SER A 2 -13.42 7.04 -7.95
CA SER A 2 -13.89 6.08 -6.94
C SER A 2 -13.67 4.66 -7.44
N ARG A 3 -12.97 3.83 -6.66
CA ARG A 3 -12.68 2.42 -6.99
C ARG A 3 -13.58 1.54 -6.12
N MET A 4 -14.42 0.73 -6.76
CA MET A 4 -15.25 -0.27 -6.07
C MET A 4 -14.66 -1.66 -6.31
N SER A 5 -14.49 -2.43 -5.25
CA SER A 5 -14.08 -3.85 -5.33
C SER A 5 -15.06 -4.73 -4.58
N ILE A 6 -15.35 -5.90 -5.15
CA ILE A 6 -16.16 -6.95 -4.53
C ILE A 6 -15.31 -8.21 -4.49
N ILE A 7 -15.23 -8.83 -3.30
CA ILE A 7 -14.57 -10.12 -3.11
C ILE A 7 -15.66 -11.20 -3.21
N ILE A 8 -15.46 -12.18 -4.09
CA ILE A 8 -16.41 -13.29 -4.28
C ILE A 8 -16.06 -14.41 -3.30
N GLN A 9 -16.86 -14.59 -2.25
CA GLN A 9 -16.72 -15.68 -1.27
C GLN A 9 -17.92 -16.62 -1.29
N HIS A 10 -19.12 -16.07 -1.51
CA HIS A 10 -20.38 -16.79 -1.48
C HIS A 10 -21.21 -16.54 -2.76
N PRO A 11 -22.23 -17.37 -3.05
CA PRO A 11 -23.11 -17.16 -4.20
C PRO A 11 -23.75 -15.76 -4.26
N ALA A 12 -24.11 -15.18 -3.11
CA ALA A 12 -24.70 -13.85 -3.01
C ALA A 12 -23.79 -12.72 -3.57
N ASP A 13 -22.47 -12.87 -3.48
CA ASP A 13 -21.53 -11.87 -4.02
C ASP A 13 -21.57 -11.83 -5.55
N ARG A 14 -21.87 -12.99 -6.18
CA ARG A 14 -22.00 -13.11 -7.63
C ARG A 14 -23.28 -12.44 -8.12
N GLU A 15 -24.38 -12.61 -7.40
CA GLU A 15 -25.64 -11.91 -7.69
C GLU A 15 -25.46 -10.39 -7.58
N ARG A 16 -24.77 -9.93 -6.53
CA ARG A 16 -24.44 -8.52 -6.35
C ARG A 16 -23.58 -7.97 -7.50
N MET A 17 -22.56 -8.72 -7.92
CA MET A 17 -21.71 -8.35 -9.05
C MET A 17 -22.50 -8.27 -10.36
N ALA A 18 -23.40 -9.23 -10.61
CA ALA A 18 -24.26 -9.24 -11.79
C ALA A 18 -25.17 -8.00 -11.84
N ASN A 19 -25.81 -7.64 -10.71
CA ASN A 19 -26.66 -6.45 -10.64
C ASN A 19 -25.88 -5.15 -10.92
N ILE A 20 -24.66 -5.04 -10.39
CA ILE A 20 -23.81 -3.87 -10.63
C ILE A 20 -23.40 -3.77 -12.09
N ALA A 21 -23.07 -4.89 -12.73
CA ALA A 21 -22.66 -4.92 -14.14
C ALA A 21 -23.73 -4.36 -15.09
N TRP A 22 -25.01 -4.41 -14.71
CA TRP A 22 -26.10 -3.79 -15.47
C TRP A 22 -26.23 -2.27 -15.27
N SER A 23 -25.68 -1.74 -14.18
CA SER A 23 -25.78 -0.33 -13.80
C SER A 23 -24.56 0.53 -14.15
N ILE A 24 -23.47 -0.07 -14.65
CA ILE A 24 -22.27 0.67 -15.02
C ILE A 24 -22.49 1.40 -16.35
N ALA A 25 -21.94 2.62 -16.46
CA ALA A 25 -22.04 3.42 -17.67
C ALA A 25 -21.18 2.84 -18.81
N ASP A 26 -21.61 3.08 -20.06
CA ASP A 26 -20.84 2.73 -21.25
C ASP A 26 -19.43 3.34 -21.22
N GLY A 27 -18.44 2.55 -21.64
CA GLY A 27 -17.02 2.93 -21.57
C GLY A 27 -16.34 2.60 -20.24
N SER A 28 -17.05 2.05 -19.26
CA SER A 28 -16.45 1.56 -18.00
C SER A 28 -15.56 0.34 -18.22
N ARG A 29 -14.44 0.26 -17.49
CA ARG A 29 -13.53 -0.90 -17.50
C ARG A 29 -13.75 -1.78 -16.26
N VAL A 30 -14.01 -3.07 -16.47
CA VAL A 30 -14.09 -4.08 -15.40
C VAL A 30 -12.78 -4.86 -15.34
N GLU A 31 -12.18 -4.96 -14.14
CA GLU A 31 -10.96 -5.74 -13.91
C GLU A 31 -11.26 -6.88 -12.94
N ILE A 32 -11.16 -8.13 -13.42
CA ILE A 32 -11.32 -9.34 -12.61
C ILE A 32 -9.94 -9.88 -12.29
N LYS A 33 -9.60 -9.95 -11.00
CA LYS A 33 -8.34 -10.53 -10.53
C LYS A 33 -8.63 -11.91 -9.95
N ALA A 34 -7.82 -12.89 -10.30
CA ALA A 34 -7.89 -14.21 -9.66
C ALA A 34 -7.77 -14.05 -8.13
N PRO A 35 -8.46 -14.87 -7.33
CA PRO A 35 -8.28 -14.89 -5.89
C PRO A 35 -6.82 -15.23 -5.61
N ARG A 36 -6.01 -14.21 -5.32
CA ARG A 36 -4.64 -14.42 -4.89
C ARG A 36 -4.74 -14.95 -3.47
N ARG A 37 -4.19 -16.14 -3.25
CA ARG A 37 -4.03 -16.75 -1.92
C ARG A 37 -2.94 -16.00 -1.12
N SER A 38 -2.93 -14.67 -1.16
CA SER A 38 -2.22 -13.75 -0.25
C SER A 38 -2.33 -12.29 -0.75
N LEU A 39 -3.46 -11.63 -0.51
CA LEU A 39 -3.50 -10.16 -0.34
C LEU A 39 -3.00 -9.62 1.04
N PRO A 40 -2.77 -10.42 2.11
CA PRO A 40 -2.46 -9.87 3.43
C PRO A 40 -1.26 -8.94 3.46
N GLN A 41 -0.20 -9.20 2.69
CA GLN A 41 1.05 -8.44 2.86
C GLN A 41 0.94 -7.00 2.34
N ASN A 42 0.37 -6.78 1.15
CA ASN A 42 0.20 -5.43 0.64
C ASN A 42 -0.81 -4.64 1.50
N ASP A 43 -1.94 -5.25 1.85
CA ASP A 43 -2.95 -4.60 2.69
C ASP A 43 -2.39 -4.29 4.09
N ARG A 44 -1.59 -5.20 4.67
CA ARG A 44 -0.86 -5.01 5.93
C ARG A 44 0.15 -3.88 5.84
N MET A 45 0.95 -3.82 4.77
CA MET A 45 1.89 -2.71 4.54
C MET A 45 1.14 -1.37 4.56
N TRP A 46 0.01 -1.25 3.86
CA TRP A 46 -0.80 -0.03 3.86
C TRP A 46 -1.42 0.30 5.21
N ALA A 47 -1.89 -0.69 5.96
CA ALA A 47 -2.42 -0.49 7.32
C ALA A 47 -1.33 0.03 8.27
N MET A 48 -0.12 -0.52 8.18
CA MET A 48 1.03 -0.05 8.95
C MET A 48 1.46 1.36 8.55
N LEU A 49 1.55 1.66 7.25
CA LEU A 49 1.85 3.01 6.76
C LEU A 49 0.84 4.04 7.26
N THR A 50 -0.44 3.66 7.31
CA THR A 50 -1.51 4.52 7.84
C THR A 50 -1.31 4.79 9.33
N SER A 51 -0.97 3.76 10.11
CA SER A 51 -0.69 3.89 11.54
C SER A 51 0.53 4.79 11.78
N ILE A 52 1.59 4.63 10.99
CA ILE A 52 2.82 5.44 11.07
C ILE A 52 2.54 6.89 10.69
N ALA A 53 1.84 7.14 9.58
CA ALA A 53 1.54 8.48 9.11
C ALA A 53 0.71 9.29 10.12
N ALA A 54 -0.16 8.62 10.89
CA ALA A 54 -0.97 9.25 11.93
C ALA A 54 -0.19 9.55 13.23
N GLN A 55 0.86 8.79 13.53
CA GLN A 55 1.50 8.79 14.86
C GLN A 55 2.93 9.35 14.85
N ALA A 56 3.64 9.28 13.73
CA ALA A 56 5.06 9.60 13.68
C ALA A 56 5.37 10.83 12.83
N ARG A 57 6.43 11.54 13.23
CA ARG A 57 7.04 12.63 12.47
C ARG A 57 8.48 12.24 12.16
N HIS A 58 8.94 12.55 10.96
CA HIS A 58 10.35 12.38 10.59
C HIS A 58 10.99 13.76 10.41
N ASN A 59 12.08 14.03 11.13
CA ASN A 59 12.75 15.34 11.13
C ASN A 59 11.80 16.52 11.37
N GLY A 60 10.85 16.33 12.31
CA GLY A 60 9.84 17.34 12.67
C GLY A 60 8.69 17.50 11.67
N ARG A 61 8.72 16.80 10.53
CA ARG A 61 7.71 16.89 9.47
C ARG A 61 6.76 15.69 9.47
N GLU A 62 5.52 15.96 9.09
CA GLU A 62 4.53 14.95 8.76
C GLU A 62 4.67 14.54 7.30
N TYR A 63 4.35 13.28 7.02
CA TYR A 63 4.40 12.70 5.68
C TYR A 63 3.13 11.89 5.44
N SER A 64 2.66 11.89 4.20
CA SER A 64 1.56 11.02 3.77
C SER A 64 1.99 9.55 3.75
N THR A 65 1.03 8.64 3.72
CA THR A 65 1.28 7.19 3.61
C THR A 65 2.16 6.84 2.40
N GLU A 66 1.91 7.49 1.25
CA GLU A 66 2.71 7.33 0.03
C GLU A 66 4.15 7.82 0.21
N GLN A 67 4.35 8.94 0.90
CA GLN A 67 5.69 9.47 1.18
C GLN A 67 6.45 8.56 2.15
N TRP A 68 5.80 8.08 3.21
CA TRP A 68 6.37 7.09 4.11
C TRP A 68 6.79 5.82 3.40
N LYS A 69 5.99 5.33 2.45
CA LYS A 69 6.33 4.16 1.62
C LYS A 69 7.66 4.35 0.90
N VAL A 70 7.87 5.52 0.27
CA VAL A 70 9.11 5.85 -0.42
C VAL A 70 10.30 5.89 0.55
N ILE A 71 10.10 6.50 1.74
CA ILE A 71 11.14 6.58 2.77
C ILE A 71 11.57 5.17 3.23
N PHE A 72 10.61 4.29 3.52
CA PHE A 72 10.90 2.92 3.95
C PHE A 72 11.54 2.08 2.85
N MET A 73 11.03 2.18 1.61
CA MET A 73 11.63 1.47 0.48
C MET A 73 13.08 1.89 0.23
N HIS A 74 13.39 3.18 0.36
CA HIS A 74 14.77 3.67 0.26
C HIS A 74 15.62 3.13 1.43
N ALA A 75 15.09 3.10 2.66
CA ALA A 75 15.79 2.56 3.82
C ALA A 75 16.08 1.05 3.70
N CYS A 76 15.23 0.29 3.00
CA CYS A 76 15.45 -1.12 2.65
C CYS A 76 16.46 -1.32 1.50
N GLY A 77 17.17 -0.27 1.08
CA GLY A 77 18.24 -0.36 0.07
C GLY A 77 17.75 -0.37 -1.37
N ARG A 78 16.50 0.07 -1.63
CA ARG A 78 16.06 0.24 -3.02
C ARG A 78 16.72 1.47 -3.64
N GLU A 79 17.31 1.28 -4.81
CA GLU A 79 17.87 2.38 -5.58
C GLU A 79 16.77 3.34 -6.03
N VAL A 80 17.01 4.64 -5.76
CA VAL A 80 16.25 5.74 -6.31
C VAL A 80 17.19 6.52 -7.20
N GLN A 81 16.80 6.68 -8.46
CA GLN A 81 17.48 7.53 -9.43
C GLN A 81 16.75 8.87 -9.51
N PHE A 82 17.49 9.95 -9.70
CA PHE A 82 16.90 11.27 -9.93
C PHE A 82 17.06 11.62 -11.39
N LEU A 83 15.96 11.66 -12.13
CA LEU A 83 15.94 11.98 -13.55
C LEU A 83 15.67 13.47 -13.75
N PRO A 84 16.35 14.17 -14.67
CA PRO A 84 16.04 15.56 -14.95
C PRO A 84 14.62 15.69 -15.51
N ALA A 85 13.87 16.69 -15.05
CA ALA A 85 12.56 17.03 -15.61
C ALA A 85 12.70 17.56 -17.04
N LEU A 86 11.66 17.38 -17.87
CA LEU A 86 11.69 17.78 -19.28
C LEU A 86 11.89 19.29 -19.48
N ASP A 87 11.45 20.10 -18.52
CA ASP A 87 11.63 21.55 -18.51
C ASP A 87 12.98 21.97 -17.89
N GLY A 88 13.78 21.03 -17.40
CA GLY A 88 15.06 21.28 -16.74
C GLY A 88 14.96 21.98 -15.38
N SER A 89 13.75 22.19 -14.84
CA SER A 89 13.56 22.99 -13.62
C SER A 89 13.89 22.21 -12.33
N THR A 90 13.83 20.89 -12.38
CA THR A 90 13.95 20.02 -11.22
C THR A 90 14.37 18.60 -11.59
N PHE A 91 14.47 17.74 -10.59
CA PHE A 91 14.64 16.32 -10.74
C PHE A 91 13.38 15.58 -10.29
N VAL A 92 13.02 14.54 -11.03
CA VAL A 92 11.92 13.63 -10.71
C VAL A 92 12.53 12.36 -10.10
N PRO A 93 12.08 11.94 -8.90
CA PRO A 93 12.50 10.66 -8.34
C PRO A 93 11.93 9.52 -9.20
N TRP A 94 12.83 8.70 -9.74
CA TRP A 94 12.55 7.45 -10.42
C TRP A 94 13.02 6.31 -9.53
N GLY A 95 12.08 5.52 -9.04
CA GLY A 95 12.35 4.37 -8.18
C GLY A 95 11.39 3.26 -8.50
N GLN A 96 11.74 2.05 -8.07
CA GLN A 96 10.88 0.90 -8.27
C GLN A 96 9.60 1.02 -7.46
N SER A 97 8.51 0.43 -7.95
CA SER A 97 7.25 0.39 -7.20
C SER A 97 7.31 -0.68 -6.13
N SER A 98 6.59 -0.49 -5.01
CA SER A 98 6.32 -1.59 -4.07
C SER A 98 5.59 -2.77 -4.75
N SER A 99 4.95 -2.50 -5.89
CA SER A 99 4.30 -3.50 -6.74
C SER A 99 5.28 -4.46 -7.42
N ASP A 100 6.54 -4.06 -7.55
CA ASP A 100 7.61 -4.84 -8.20
C ASP A 100 8.39 -5.70 -7.18
N LEU A 101 8.07 -5.59 -5.88
CA LEU A 101 8.71 -6.37 -4.81
C LEU A 101 8.31 -7.85 -4.91
N SER A 102 9.29 -8.73 -4.76
CA SER A 102 9.06 -10.13 -4.47
C SER A 102 8.40 -10.31 -3.10
N VAL A 103 7.83 -11.49 -2.86
CA VAL A 103 7.19 -11.83 -1.57
C VAL A 103 8.17 -11.72 -0.39
N SER A 104 9.43 -12.10 -0.60
CA SER A 104 10.48 -11.96 0.43
C SER A 104 10.79 -10.49 0.71
N GLU A 105 11.00 -9.67 -0.32
CA GLU A 105 11.30 -8.24 -0.14
C GLU A 105 10.14 -7.49 0.51
N MET A 106 8.89 -7.85 0.20
CA MET A 106 7.71 -7.30 0.87
C MET A 106 7.67 -7.70 2.35
N SER A 107 8.06 -8.93 2.68
CA SER A 107 8.13 -9.41 4.06
C SER A 107 9.21 -8.66 4.84
N ASP A 108 10.38 -8.46 4.25
CA ASP A 108 11.48 -7.70 4.84
C ASP A 108 11.10 -6.24 5.08
N LEU A 109 10.39 -5.62 4.13
CA LEU A 109 9.86 -4.26 4.27
C LEU A 109 8.88 -4.15 5.46
N ILE A 110 7.95 -5.11 5.58
CA ILE A 110 6.99 -5.14 6.68
C ILE A 110 7.70 -5.28 8.03
N GLU A 111 8.65 -6.21 8.15
CA GLU A 111 9.40 -6.39 9.40
C GLU A 111 10.25 -5.17 9.75
N PHE A 112 10.86 -4.53 8.75
CA PHE A 112 11.57 -3.26 8.94
C PHE A 112 10.65 -2.16 9.47
N MET A 113 9.46 -2.02 8.89
CA MET A 113 8.47 -1.04 9.35
C MET A 113 7.98 -1.33 10.77
N LYS A 114 7.82 -2.60 11.16
CA LYS A 114 7.43 -2.98 12.53
C LYS A 114 8.50 -2.59 13.53
N ALA A 115 9.76 -2.95 13.24
CA ALA A 115 10.89 -2.63 14.09
C ALA A 115 11.05 -1.11 14.26
N TRP A 116 10.93 -0.36 13.16
CA TRP A 116 10.99 1.09 13.19
C TRP A 116 9.82 1.69 13.98
N GLY A 117 8.59 1.20 13.77
CA GLY A 117 7.41 1.66 14.49
C GLY A 117 7.54 1.45 16.00
N ALA A 118 7.98 0.27 16.43
CA ALA A 118 8.20 -0.04 17.84
C ALA A 118 9.24 0.89 18.49
N GLN A 119 10.32 1.21 17.78
CA GLN A 119 11.34 2.15 18.26
C GLN A 119 10.82 3.60 18.38
N ASN A 120 9.82 3.96 17.58
CA ASN A 120 9.24 5.30 17.54
C ASN A 120 7.89 5.39 18.27
N GLY A 121 7.51 4.37 19.03
CA GLY A 121 6.27 4.35 19.82
C GLY A 121 4.99 4.29 19.00
N VAL A 122 5.04 3.81 17.75
CA VAL A 122 3.87 3.59 16.90
C VAL A 122 3.16 2.32 17.33
N VAL A 123 1.85 2.41 17.57
CA VAL A 123 0.98 1.26 17.86
C VAL A 123 0.31 0.80 16.58
N PHE A 124 0.46 -0.48 16.23
CA PHE A 124 -0.17 -1.10 15.06
C PHE A 124 -1.45 -1.87 15.46
N GLN A 125 -2.44 -1.91 14.56
CA GLN A 125 -3.71 -2.60 14.83
C GLN A 125 -3.56 -4.11 15.04
N ASP A 126 -2.65 -4.77 14.33
CA ASP A 126 -2.40 -6.22 14.47
C ASP A 126 -1.98 -6.61 15.90
N ASP A 127 -1.33 -5.71 16.64
CA ASP A 127 -0.88 -5.96 18.01
C ASP A 127 -2.03 -5.90 19.02
N THR A 128 -3.18 -5.34 18.62
CA THR A 128 -4.35 -5.16 19.51
C THR A 128 -5.21 -6.42 19.59
N GLU A 129 -5.18 -7.30 18.58
CA GLU A 129 -5.94 -8.55 18.57
C GLU A 129 -5.29 -9.69 19.37
N VAL A 130 -3.97 -9.62 19.64
CA VAL A 130 -3.25 -10.67 20.40
C VAL A 130 -3.33 -10.45 21.92
N ALA A 131 -3.90 -9.33 22.36
CA ALA A 131 -4.04 -8.96 23.77
C ALA A 131 -5.47 -9.10 24.32
N GLY A 132 -6.36 -9.81 23.61
CA GLY A 132 -7.77 -10.02 23.97
C GLY A 132 -8.15 -11.47 24.20
#